data_AF-A0A9D8CAY5-F1
#
_entry.id   AF-A0A9D8CAY5-F1
#
_cell.length_a   1.000
_cell.length_b   1.000
_cell.length_c   1.000
_cell.angle_alpha   90.00
_cell.angle_beta   90.00
_cell.angle_gamma   90.00
#
_symmetry.space_group_name_H-M   'P 1'
#
loop_
_entity.id
_entity.type
_entity.pdbx_description
1 polymer ?
#
loop_
_entity_poly.entity_id
_entity_poly.type
_entity_poly.pdbx_seq_one_letter_code
_entity_poly.pdbx_strand_id
1 'polypeptide(L)'
;MSAPPILFHLPAWGAFYVDSLLEFGLPSQLAPGNLGDFPWRAQAEYLIHTTQSDRARIEAHPAFRRLSELMPVRFENVEPHLGRSKFGALTETQRTAVRAADARGAVLFFLQPDMVWSAGALQNAARRLVEGSADAVMAPGPRTTRETMLPALAARRGADGVLELAPRELVGLAMAHMHHQARAWVWNDSDFEFIGPYLMWPAGQAGLVLHGWVLHPVALRARVRGAPFHHIFDQDYLAAACPDPARCHVVASSDEGLFFELSPGDWFRDFPRMAAREIDVAAFAEFNTNPHHRDFVRRSIRLIAAEGAESDWLAAEAAGRKVVARILGLLAQPDSQLLAFARPRLGLRLRGRYRLADPNLNGSIFHTADDRLHADLIDVMPLLTQHADRTDARIVRLLALEQNSPSEMAADGAARIKEYAALLRRLLARERGPRARRIKS
;
A
#
# COMPACT_ATOMS: atom_id res chain seq x y z
N MET A 1 -25.91 19.15 -14.07
CA MET A 1 -24.49 19.18 -14.51
C MET A 1 -24.15 17.84 -15.12
N SER A 2 -23.42 17.79 -16.24
CA SER A 2 -22.95 16.51 -16.80
C SER A 2 -21.94 15.86 -15.85
N ALA A 3 -21.93 14.53 -15.79
CA ALA A 3 -20.91 13.81 -15.02
C ALA A 3 -19.50 14.16 -15.54
N PRO A 4 -18.48 14.22 -14.66
CA PRO A 4 -17.11 14.41 -15.10
C PRO A 4 -16.63 13.23 -15.97
N PRO A 5 -15.61 13.43 -16.84
CA PRO A 5 -14.94 12.32 -17.50
C PRO A 5 -14.42 11.30 -16.48
N ILE A 6 -14.35 10.02 -16.88
CA ILE A 6 -13.84 8.95 -16.03
C ILE A 6 -12.70 8.24 -16.76
N LEU A 7 -11.60 8.00 -16.05
CA LEU A 7 -10.45 7.27 -16.55
C LEU A 7 -10.19 6.07 -15.63
N PHE A 8 -10.33 4.86 -16.17
CA PHE A 8 -9.90 3.64 -15.51
C PHE A 8 -8.44 3.38 -15.86
N HIS A 9 -7.54 3.44 -14.89
CA HIS A 9 -6.12 3.18 -15.08
C HIS A 9 -5.76 1.77 -14.60
N LEU A 10 -5.13 0.99 -15.47
CA LEU A 10 -4.70 -0.37 -15.18
C LEU A 10 -3.29 -0.67 -15.73
N PRO A 11 -2.27 -0.78 -14.86
CA PRO A 11 -0.96 -1.31 -15.23
C PRO A 11 -0.98 -2.84 -15.24
N ALA A 12 -0.69 -3.49 -16.37
CA ALA A 12 -0.65 -4.94 -16.49
C ALA A 12 0.43 -5.39 -17.49
N TRP A 13 1.52 -5.96 -17.00
CA TRP A 13 2.57 -6.56 -17.85
C TRP A 13 3.21 -7.78 -17.18
N GLY A 14 3.73 -8.70 -17.98
CA GLY A 14 4.28 -9.96 -17.52
C GLY A 14 3.21 -11.02 -17.26
N ALA A 15 3.60 -12.29 -17.43
CA ALA A 15 2.68 -13.43 -17.41
C ALA A 15 1.75 -13.43 -16.19
N PHE A 16 2.31 -13.33 -14.98
CA PHE A 16 1.54 -13.34 -13.74
C PHE A 16 0.39 -12.31 -13.74
N TYR A 17 0.69 -11.05 -14.04
CA TYR A 17 -0.30 -9.98 -13.97
C TYR A 17 -1.29 -10.02 -15.14
N VAL A 18 -0.83 -10.32 -16.35
CA VAL A 18 -1.72 -10.47 -17.50
C VAL A 18 -2.68 -11.64 -17.30
N ASP A 19 -2.20 -12.76 -16.77
CA ASP A 19 -3.05 -13.91 -16.47
C ASP A 19 -4.05 -13.57 -15.36
N SER A 20 -3.62 -12.92 -14.26
CA SER A 20 -4.54 -12.44 -13.22
C SER A 20 -5.65 -11.55 -13.79
N LEU A 21 -5.29 -10.61 -14.66
CA LEU A 21 -6.22 -9.68 -15.28
C LEU A 21 -7.24 -10.42 -16.12
N LEU A 22 -6.77 -11.24 -17.06
CA LEU A 22 -7.64 -11.87 -18.06
C LEU A 22 -8.51 -12.96 -17.43
N GLU A 23 -7.97 -13.70 -16.46
CA GLU A 23 -8.70 -14.75 -15.79
C GLU A 23 -9.71 -14.18 -14.80
N PHE A 24 -9.38 -13.23 -13.93
CA PHE A 24 -10.29 -12.86 -12.82
C PHE A 24 -10.47 -11.36 -12.60
N GLY A 25 -9.42 -10.56 -12.81
CA GLY A 25 -9.47 -9.11 -12.63
C GLY A 25 -10.52 -8.46 -13.52
N LEU A 26 -10.34 -8.55 -14.84
CA LEU A 26 -11.27 -7.98 -15.81
C LEU A 26 -12.65 -8.66 -15.79
N PRO A 27 -12.78 -10.00 -15.68
CA PRO A 27 -14.08 -10.64 -15.54
C PRO A 27 -14.91 -10.17 -14.34
N SER A 28 -14.29 -9.88 -13.20
CA SER A 28 -15.01 -9.32 -12.03
C SER A 28 -15.36 -7.85 -12.18
N GLN A 29 -14.52 -7.09 -12.88
CA GLN A 29 -14.84 -5.72 -13.27
C GLN A 29 -16.01 -5.67 -14.27
N LEU A 30 -16.23 -6.70 -15.09
CA LEU A 30 -17.34 -6.76 -16.04
C LEU A 30 -18.68 -7.17 -15.40
N ALA A 31 -18.71 -7.47 -14.10
CA ALA A 31 -19.93 -7.82 -13.38
C ALA A 31 -20.97 -6.68 -13.36
N PRO A 32 -22.26 -6.99 -13.14
CA PRO A 32 -23.29 -5.99 -12.86
C PRO A 32 -22.91 -5.09 -11.68
N GLY A 33 -23.31 -3.82 -11.77
CA GLY A 33 -22.90 -2.77 -10.87
C GLY A 33 -21.42 -2.37 -10.97
N ASN A 34 -20.65 -2.97 -11.87
CA ASN A 34 -19.28 -2.54 -12.19
C ASN A 34 -19.25 -1.96 -13.61
N LEU A 35 -18.41 -2.48 -14.51
CA LEU A 35 -18.27 -1.98 -15.88
C LEU A 35 -19.43 -2.46 -16.78
N GLY A 36 -20.04 -3.61 -16.48
CA GLY A 36 -21.02 -4.26 -17.35
C GLY A 36 -22.26 -3.41 -17.64
N ASP A 37 -22.71 -2.63 -16.66
CA ASP A 37 -23.86 -1.74 -16.72
C ASP A 37 -23.51 -0.31 -16.22
N PHE A 38 -22.23 0.07 -16.32
CA PHE A 38 -21.73 1.33 -15.78
C PHE A 38 -22.46 2.54 -16.36
N PRO A 39 -23.15 3.35 -15.53
CA PRO A 39 -24.07 4.38 -16.03
C PRO A 39 -23.33 5.56 -16.70
N TRP A 40 -22.04 5.73 -16.42
CA TRP A 40 -21.20 6.80 -16.97
C TRP A 40 -20.27 6.34 -18.10
N ARG A 41 -20.55 5.18 -18.72
CA ARG A 41 -19.70 4.61 -19.78
C ARG A 41 -19.43 5.56 -20.95
N ALA A 42 -20.39 6.44 -21.28
CA ALA A 42 -20.25 7.43 -22.35
C ALA A 42 -19.22 8.52 -22.03
N GLN A 43 -18.85 8.69 -20.75
CA GLN A 43 -17.80 9.61 -20.30
C GLN A 43 -16.51 8.87 -19.89
N ALA A 44 -16.50 7.53 -19.98
CA ALA A 44 -15.43 6.68 -19.49
C ALA A 44 -14.45 6.29 -20.60
N GLU A 45 -13.19 6.15 -20.22
CA GLU A 45 -12.12 5.54 -21.03
C GLU A 45 -11.35 4.56 -20.14
N TYR A 46 -10.90 3.45 -20.72
CA TYR A 46 -10.03 2.49 -20.05
C TYR A 46 -8.60 2.62 -20.58
N LEU A 47 -7.63 2.90 -19.72
CA LEU A 47 -6.22 3.06 -20.05
C LEU A 47 -5.41 1.88 -19.48
N ILE A 48 -4.83 1.08 -20.38
CA ILE A 48 -3.98 -0.07 -20.06
C ILE A 48 -2.52 0.27 -20.33
N HIS A 49 -1.66 0.20 -19.32
CA HIS A 49 -0.21 0.22 -19.50
C HIS A 49 0.32 -1.21 -19.56
N THR A 50 0.97 -1.59 -20.66
CA THR A 50 1.43 -2.97 -20.92
C THR A 50 2.62 -2.98 -21.87
N THR A 51 3.26 -4.13 -22.07
CA THR A 51 4.24 -4.36 -23.16
C THR A 51 3.53 -4.62 -24.48
N GLN A 52 4.25 -4.54 -25.60
CA GLN A 52 3.68 -4.83 -26.91
C GLN A 52 3.28 -6.30 -27.07
N SER A 53 4.06 -7.22 -26.48
CA SER A 53 3.75 -8.66 -26.50
C SER A 53 2.52 -9.01 -25.67
N ASP A 54 2.39 -8.43 -24.48
CA ASP A 54 1.23 -8.66 -23.61
C ASP A 54 -0.03 -7.97 -24.13
N ARG A 55 0.10 -6.82 -24.81
CA ARG A 55 -1.03 -6.18 -25.51
C ARG A 55 -1.72 -7.15 -26.45
N ALA A 56 -0.97 -7.85 -27.30
CA ALA A 56 -1.54 -8.81 -28.26
C ALA A 56 -2.32 -9.94 -27.55
N ARG A 57 -1.84 -10.40 -26.38
CA ARG A 57 -2.52 -11.40 -25.55
C ARG A 57 -3.83 -10.85 -24.97
N ILE A 58 -3.79 -9.61 -24.47
CA ILE A 58 -4.97 -8.92 -23.92
C ILE A 58 -6.02 -8.71 -25.01
N GLU A 59 -5.65 -8.18 -26.17
CA GLU A 59 -6.57 -7.91 -27.29
C GLU A 59 -7.24 -9.19 -27.83
N ALA A 60 -6.54 -10.33 -27.77
CA ALA A 60 -7.07 -11.61 -28.20
C ALA A 60 -8.10 -12.21 -27.23
N HIS A 61 -8.19 -11.73 -25.99
CA HIS A 61 -9.01 -12.34 -24.94
C HIS A 61 -10.50 -11.93 -25.03
N PRO A 62 -11.46 -12.85 -24.85
CA PRO A 62 -12.89 -12.54 -24.90
C PRO A 62 -13.34 -11.44 -23.92
N ALA A 63 -12.80 -11.43 -22.69
CA ALA A 63 -13.14 -10.40 -21.71
C ALA A 63 -12.74 -8.98 -22.18
N PHE A 64 -11.62 -8.86 -22.89
CA PHE A 64 -11.20 -7.57 -23.45
C PHE A 64 -12.12 -7.10 -24.58
N ARG A 65 -12.61 -8.01 -25.42
CA ARG A 65 -13.58 -7.67 -26.48
C ARG A 65 -14.84 -7.07 -25.88
N ARG A 66 -15.36 -7.69 -24.81
CA ARG A 66 -16.51 -7.17 -24.07
C ARG A 66 -16.24 -5.81 -23.44
N LEU A 67 -15.06 -5.58 -22.85
CA LEU A 67 -14.66 -4.26 -22.37
C LEU A 67 -14.69 -3.21 -23.50
N SER A 68 -14.13 -3.56 -24.66
CA SER A 68 -14.04 -2.66 -25.82
C SER A 68 -15.39 -2.32 -26.44
N GLU A 69 -16.38 -3.20 -26.29
CA GLU A 69 -17.77 -2.92 -26.67
C GLU A 69 -18.46 -1.93 -25.72
N LEU A 70 -18.00 -1.84 -24.46
CA LEU A 70 -18.60 -0.98 -23.44
C LEU A 70 -18.04 0.44 -23.45
N MET A 71 -16.74 0.61 -23.71
CA MET A 71 -16.07 1.92 -23.71
C MET A 71 -14.78 1.91 -24.54
N PRO A 72 -14.27 3.09 -24.94
CA PRO A 72 -12.95 3.20 -25.56
C PRO A 72 -11.85 2.66 -24.66
N VAL A 73 -10.97 1.85 -25.24
CA VAL A 73 -9.77 1.34 -24.57
C VAL A 73 -8.52 1.89 -25.25
N ARG A 74 -7.62 2.47 -24.47
CA ARG A 74 -6.34 3.02 -24.89
C ARG A 74 -5.20 2.22 -24.26
N PHE A 75 -4.17 1.94 -25.06
CA PHE A 75 -2.95 1.30 -24.60
C PHE A 75 -1.79 2.28 -24.57
N GLU A 76 -0.94 2.16 -23.55
CA GLU A 76 0.35 2.84 -23.48
C GLU A 76 1.47 1.83 -23.22
N ASN A 77 2.59 1.98 -23.94
CA ASN A 77 3.71 1.04 -23.83
C ASN A 77 4.54 1.33 -22.58
N VAL A 78 4.72 0.30 -21.74
CA VAL A 78 5.54 0.40 -20.51
C VAL A 78 7.02 0.07 -20.73
N GLU A 79 7.40 -0.52 -21.87
CA GLU A 79 8.77 -0.94 -22.17
C GLU A 79 9.84 0.14 -21.93
N PRO A 80 9.63 1.43 -22.27
CA PRO A 80 10.62 2.49 -22.00
C PRO A 80 10.90 2.73 -20.50
N HIS A 81 10.06 2.19 -19.62
CA HIS A 81 10.18 2.33 -18.17
C HIS A 81 10.65 1.04 -17.49
N LEU A 82 10.73 -0.07 -18.23
CA LEU A 82 11.27 -1.33 -17.73
C LEU A 82 12.77 -1.17 -17.43
N GLY A 83 13.25 -1.86 -16.39
CA GLY A 83 14.63 -1.74 -15.91
C GLY A 83 14.89 -0.59 -14.94
N ARG A 84 13.86 0.19 -14.58
CA ARG A 84 13.90 1.07 -13.39
C ARG A 84 13.87 0.24 -12.10
N SER A 85 13.95 0.90 -10.94
CA SER A 85 13.79 0.25 -9.64
C SER A 85 12.50 -0.57 -9.54
N LYS A 86 12.38 -1.44 -8.53
CA LYS A 86 11.24 -2.34 -8.28
C LYS A 86 9.86 -1.72 -8.56
N PHE A 87 9.65 -0.46 -8.18
CA PHE A 87 8.39 0.26 -8.40
C PHE A 87 8.47 1.37 -9.45
N GLY A 88 9.65 1.65 -10.01
CA GLY A 88 9.87 2.78 -10.89
C GLY A 88 9.02 2.74 -12.18
N ALA A 89 8.84 1.57 -12.79
CA ALA A 89 7.97 1.42 -13.95
C ALA A 89 6.49 1.68 -13.58
N LEU A 90 6.04 1.08 -12.48
CA LEU A 90 4.67 1.26 -11.96
C LEU A 90 4.39 2.73 -11.64
N THR A 91 5.28 3.41 -10.93
CA THR A 91 5.13 4.83 -10.61
C THR A 91 5.00 5.69 -11.87
N GLU A 92 5.73 5.39 -12.95
CA GLU A 92 5.56 6.15 -14.21
C GLU A 92 4.20 5.94 -14.87
N THR A 93 3.68 4.70 -14.88
CA THR A 93 2.32 4.45 -15.42
C THR A 93 1.28 5.26 -14.65
N GLN A 94 1.43 5.33 -13.32
CA GLN A 94 0.57 6.12 -12.45
C GLN A 94 0.70 7.61 -12.74
N ARG A 95 1.93 8.13 -12.92
CA ARG A 95 2.16 9.54 -13.28
C ARG A 95 1.52 9.89 -14.62
N THR A 96 1.59 9.01 -15.61
CA THR A 96 0.93 9.26 -16.90
C THR A 96 -0.58 9.26 -16.79
N ALA A 97 -1.15 8.33 -16.03
CA ALA A 97 -2.58 8.31 -15.76
C ALA A 97 -3.07 9.56 -15.02
N VAL A 98 -2.32 10.02 -14.01
CA VAL A 98 -2.59 11.26 -13.28
C VAL A 98 -2.59 12.46 -14.23
N ARG A 99 -1.55 12.62 -15.05
CA ARG A 99 -1.49 13.71 -16.05
C ARG A 99 -2.68 13.68 -17.01
N ALA A 100 -3.04 12.50 -17.49
CA ALA A 100 -4.18 12.32 -18.40
C ALA A 100 -5.52 12.67 -17.73
N ALA A 101 -5.71 12.27 -16.48
CA ALA A 101 -6.90 12.62 -15.71
C ALA A 101 -6.97 14.12 -15.43
N ASP A 102 -5.88 14.74 -15.00
CA ASP A 102 -5.81 16.17 -14.70
C ASP A 102 -6.10 17.06 -15.90
N ALA A 103 -5.55 16.70 -17.08
CA ALA A 103 -5.79 17.42 -18.32
C ALA A 103 -7.27 17.48 -18.70
N ARG A 104 -8.06 16.49 -18.27
CA ARG A 104 -9.50 16.38 -18.55
C ARG A 104 -10.39 16.71 -17.35
N GLY A 105 -9.80 16.95 -16.18
CA GLY A 105 -10.54 17.02 -14.91
C GLY A 105 -11.33 15.75 -14.61
N ALA A 106 -10.78 14.59 -14.97
CA ALA A 106 -11.43 13.30 -14.85
C ALA A 106 -11.42 12.76 -13.41
N VAL A 107 -12.38 11.89 -13.10
CA VAL A 107 -12.27 10.92 -12.02
C VAL A 107 -11.30 9.84 -12.46
N LEU A 108 -10.28 9.56 -11.65
CA LEU A 108 -9.27 8.54 -11.91
C LEU A 108 -9.52 7.33 -11.01
N PHE A 109 -9.74 6.16 -11.62
CA PHE A 109 -9.78 4.87 -10.93
C PHE A 109 -8.41 4.20 -10.99
N PHE A 110 -7.93 3.69 -9.86
CA PHE A 110 -6.70 2.92 -9.78
C PHE A 110 -7.04 1.44 -9.67
N LEU A 111 -6.95 0.73 -10.79
CA LEU A 111 -7.18 -0.70 -10.84
C LEU A 111 -5.83 -1.43 -10.83
N GLN A 112 -5.81 -2.64 -10.29
CA GLN A 112 -4.68 -3.56 -10.42
C GLN A 112 -5.13 -4.88 -11.04
N PRO A 113 -4.24 -5.54 -11.81
CA PRO A 113 -4.58 -6.74 -12.57
C PRO A 113 -4.91 -7.95 -11.70
N ASP A 114 -4.41 -7.98 -10.47
CA ASP A 114 -4.56 -9.04 -9.47
C ASP A 114 -5.64 -8.75 -8.43
N MET A 115 -6.48 -7.73 -8.64
CA MET A 115 -7.64 -7.44 -7.80
C MET A 115 -8.91 -8.11 -8.33
N VAL A 116 -9.60 -8.85 -7.47
CA VAL A 116 -10.94 -9.40 -7.74
C VAL A 116 -11.97 -8.53 -7.04
N TRP A 117 -12.93 -8.02 -7.82
CA TRP A 117 -13.91 -7.05 -7.35
C TRP A 117 -15.25 -7.71 -7.01
N SER A 118 -15.90 -7.20 -5.96
CA SER A 118 -17.32 -7.49 -5.73
C SER A 118 -18.19 -6.75 -6.77
N ALA A 119 -19.34 -7.33 -7.09
CA ALA A 119 -20.36 -6.66 -7.88
C ALA A 119 -20.79 -5.34 -7.22
N GLY A 120 -20.97 -4.27 -8.00
CA GLY A 120 -21.36 -2.95 -7.50
C GLY A 120 -20.22 -2.03 -7.04
N ALA A 121 -19.03 -2.56 -6.77
CA ALA A 121 -17.95 -1.79 -6.13
C ALA A 121 -17.51 -0.56 -6.94
N LEU A 122 -17.30 -0.71 -8.24
CA LEU A 122 -16.80 0.38 -9.09
C LEU A 122 -17.87 1.47 -9.29
N GLN A 123 -19.13 1.08 -9.48
CA GLN A 123 -20.22 2.05 -9.61
C GLN A 123 -20.48 2.79 -8.30
N ASN A 124 -20.43 2.09 -7.16
CA ASN A 124 -20.61 2.72 -5.85
C ASN A 124 -19.52 3.76 -5.58
N ALA A 125 -18.26 3.45 -5.89
CA ALA A 125 -17.15 4.41 -5.80
C ALA A 125 -17.34 5.60 -6.76
N ALA A 126 -17.69 5.34 -8.03
CA ALA A 126 -17.95 6.40 -9.01
C ALA A 126 -19.06 7.35 -8.56
N ARG A 127 -20.16 6.79 -8.03
CA ARG A 127 -21.33 7.55 -7.58
C ARG A 127 -20.94 8.61 -6.56
N ARG A 128 -20.14 8.25 -5.55
CA ARG A 128 -19.68 9.17 -4.50
C ARG A 128 -18.94 10.39 -5.07
N LEU A 129 -18.12 10.16 -6.10
CA LEU A 129 -17.28 11.18 -6.74
C LEU A 129 -18.05 12.03 -7.76
N VAL A 130 -18.93 11.41 -8.54
CA VAL A 130 -19.77 12.10 -9.54
C VAL A 130 -20.80 13.00 -8.85
N GLU A 131 -21.41 12.54 -7.76
CA GLU A 131 -22.35 13.32 -6.95
C GLU A 131 -21.65 14.39 -6.09
N GLY A 132 -20.31 14.35 -5.99
CA GLY A 132 -19.53 15.32 -5.24
C GLY A 132 -19.58 15.13 -3.72
N SER A 133 -20.08 13.99 -3.24
CA SER A 133 -20.09 13.65 -1.82
C SER A 133 -18.71 13.34 -1.25
N ALA A 134 -17.76 12.95 -2.12
CA ALA A 134 -16.36 12.70 -1.78
C ALA A 134 -15.42 13.20 -2.88
N ASP A 135 -14.15 13.40 -2.53
CA ASP A 135 -13.06 13.68 -3.46
C ASP A 135 -12.18 12.45 -3.70
N ALA A 136 -12.22 11.46 -2.80
CA ALA A 136 -11.60 10.15 -2.97
C ALA A 136 -12.44 9.05 -2.31
N VAL A 137 -12.31 7.81 -2.80
CA VAL A 137 -12.90 6.61 -2.21
C VAL A 137 -11.79 5.62 -1.90
N MET A 138 -11.71 5.21 -0.65
CA MET A 138 -10.67 4.36 -0.08
C MET A 138 -11.27 3.03 0.37
N ALA A 139 -10.62 1.93 0.02
CA ALA A 139 -11.03 0.59 0.45
C ALA A 139 -9.81 -0.27 0.85
N PRO A 140 -9.99 -1.22 1.78
CA PRO A 140 -8.96 -2.20 2.07
C PRO A 140 -8.90 -3.25 0.95
N GLY A 141 -7.69 -3.75 0.67
CA GLY A 141 -7.46 -4.87 -0.25
C GLY A 141 -6.65 -5.98 0.41
N PRO A 142 -7.20 -6.71 1.41
CA PRO A 142 -6.47 -7.82 2.00
C PRO A 142 -6.08 -8.86 0.95
N ARG A 143 -4.95 -9.53 1.18
CA ARG A 143 -4.46 -10.55 0.24
C ARG A 143 -5.12 -11.90 0.48
N THR A 144 -5.33 -12.60 -0.62
CA THR A 144 -5.75 -14.01 -0.67
C THR A 144 -4.68 -14.83 -1.38
N THR A 145 -4.59 -16.11 -1.05
CA THR A 145 -3.65 -17.04 -1.66
C THR A 145 -4.17 -17.46 -3.02
N ARG A 146 -3.50 -16.98 -4.08
CA ARG A 146 -3.83 -17.21 -5.48
C ARG A 146 -4.14 -18.68 -5.74
N GLU A 147 -3.22 -19.58 -5.38
CA GLU A 147 -3.29 -21.01 -5.71
C GLU A 147 -4.59 -21.67 -5.25
N THR A 148 -5.13 -21.22 -4.11
CA THR A 148 -6.38 -21.76 -3.54
C THR A 148 -7.61 -20.94 -3.94
N MET A 149 -7.44 -19.66 -4.24
CA MET A 149 -8.52 -18.75 -4.58
C MET A 149 -8.95 -18.91 -6.06
N LEU A 150 -8.02 -19.10 -7.00
CA LEU A 150 -8.36 -19.22 -8.43
C LEU A 150 -9.37 -20.35 -8.72
N PRO A 151 -9.21 -21.58 -8.20
CA PRO A 151 -10.20 -22.64 -8.44
C PRO A 151 -11.57 -22.30 -7.87
N ALA A 152 -11.62 -21.64 -6.71
CA ALA A 152 -12.87 -21.22 -6.07
C ALA A 152 -13.60 -20.13 -6.89
N LEU A 153 -12.84 -19.21 -7.49
CA LEU A 153 -13.38 -18.19 -8.39
C LEU A 153 -13.82 -18.78 -9.73
N ALA A 154 -13.07 -19.72 -10.29
CA ALA A 154 -13.38 -20.34 -11.57
C ALA A 154 -14.76 -21.04 -11.53
N ALA A 155 -15.10 -21.65 -10.40
CA ALA A 155 -16.40 -22.29 -10.18
C ALA A 155 -17.60 -21.34 -10.19
N ARG A 156 -17.37 -20.02 -10.11
CA ARG A 156 -18.40 -18.97 -10.07
C ARG A 156 -18.49 -18.15 -11.35
N ARG A 157 -17.67 -18.49 -12.35
CA ARG A 157 -17.72 -17.81 -13.63
C ARG A 157 -18.98 -18.21 -14.38
N GLY A 158 -19.72 -17.21 -14.85
CA GLY A 158 -20.86 -17.40 -15.74
C GLY A 158 -20.44 -17.97 -17.09
N ALA A 159 -21.42 -18.52 -17.83
CA ALA A 159 -21.20 -19.03 -19.19
C ALA A 159 -20.74 -17.93 -20.17
N ASP A 160 -21.05 -16.67 -19.87
CA ASP A 160 -20.63 -15.49 -20.62
C ASP A 160 -19.22 -14.98 -20.22
N GLY A 161 -18.53 -15.70 -19.34
CA GLY A 161 -17.18 -15.41 -18.89
C GLY A 161 -17.08 -14.40 -17.75
N VAL A 162 -18.20 -13.75 -17.37
CA VAL A 162 -18.25 -12.77 -16.27
C VAL A 162 -18.09 -13.48 -14.93
N LEU A 163 -17.42 -12.80 -13.99
CA LEU A 163 -17.30 -13.26 -12.62
C LEU A 163 -18.13 -12.35 -11.72
N GLU A 164 -19.39 -12.72 -11.51
CA GLU A 164 -20.28 -12.00 -10.61
C GLU A 164 -20.14 -12.56 -9.20
N LEU A 165 -19.77 -11.69 -8.26
CA LEU A 165 -19.56 -12.05 -6.86
C LEU A 165 -20.30 -11.06 -5.98
N ALA A 166 -21.27 -11.54 -5.22
CA ALA A 166 -21.88 -10.71 -4.20
C ALA A 166 -20.82 -10.30 -3.16
N PRO A 167 -20.87 -9.07 -2.59
CA PRO A 167 -19.85 -8.62 -1.65
C PRO A 167 -19.59 -9.60 -0.50
N ARG A 168 -20.65 -10.15 0.10
CA ARG A 168 -20.55 -11.09 1.21
C ARG A 168 -19.97 -12.44 0.81
N GLU A 169 -20.32 -12.93 -0.36
CA GLU A 169 -19.73 -14.14 -0.93
C GLU A 169 -18.23 -13.98 -1.14
N LEU A 170 -17.80 -12.84 -1.70
CA LEU A 170 -16.38 -12.54 -1.91
C LEU A 170 -15.62 -12.45 -0.58
N VAL A 171 -16.19 -11.85 0.47
CA VAL A 171 -15.57 -11.87 1.81
C VAL A 171 -15.46 -13.30 2.33
N GLY A 172 -16.51 -14.12 2.21
CA GLY A 172 -16.49 -15.52 2.65
C GLY A 172 -15.38 -16.33 1.97
N LEU A 173 -15.24 -16.16 0.65
CA LEU A 173 -14.13 -16.75 -0.11
C LEU A 173 -12.77 -16.24 0.38
N ALA A 174 -12.63 -14.92 0.54
CA ALA A 174 -11.37 -14.34 0.97
C ALA A 174 -10.95 -14.79 2.37
N MET A 175 -11.90 -15.00 3.29
CA MET A 175 -11.61 -15.58 4.60
C MET A 175 -11.15 -17.03 4.49
N ALA A 176 -11.80 -17.85 3.66
CA ALA A 176 -11.42 -19.24 3.43
C ALA A 176 -10.03 -19.36 2.78
N HIS A 177 -9.69 -18.43 1.90
CA HIS A 177 -8.46 -18.41 1.10
C HIS A 177 -7.49 -17.31 1.52
N MET A 178 -7.57 -16.84 2.76
CA MET A 178 -6.79 -15.69 3.24
C MET A 178 -5.28 -15.97 3.18
N HIS A 179 -4.53 -15.04 2.59
CA HIS A 179 -3.08 -15.13 2.50
C HIS A 179 -2.44 -15.08 3.89
N HIS A 180 -1.34 -15.80 4.11
CA HIS A 180 -0.69 -15.85 5.43
C HIS A 180 -0.28 -14.46 5.94
N GLN A 181 0.14 -13.56 5.04
CA GLN A 181 0.41 -12.16 5.39
C GLN A 181 -0.83 -11.43 5.94
N ALA A 182 -2.01 -11.65 5.33
CA ALA A 182 -3.24 -11.04 5.80
C ALA A 182 -3.70 -11.65 7.12
N ARG A 183 -3.54 -12.96 7.31
CA ARG A 183 -3.81 -13.64 8.59
C ARG A 183 -2.96 -13.07 9.73
N ALA A 184 -1.70 -12.74 9.45
CA ALA A 184 -0.80 -12.13 10.42
C ALA A 184 -1.23 -10.72 10.89
N TRP A 185 -2.28 -10.13 10.30
CA TRP A 185 -2.87 -8.86 10.74
C TRP A 185 -4.08 -9.05 11.67
N VAL A 186 -4.50 -10.27 11.97
CA VAL A 186 -5.57 -10.55 12.94
C VAL A 186 -5.03 -10.39 14.36
N TRP A 187 -5.43 -9.30 15.01
CA TRP A 187 -4.91 -8.88 16.31
C TRP A 187 -5.13 -9.95 17.38
N ASN A 188 -4.08 -10.22 18.17
CA ASN A 188 -4.03 -11.27 19.20
C ASN A 188 -4.20 -12.71 18.67
N ASP A 189 -4.13 -12.95 17.35
CA ASP A 189 -3.92 -14.30 16.83
C ASP A 189 -2.49 -14.76 17.15
N SER A 190 -2.29 -16.07 17.35
CA SER A 190 -0.96 -16.65 17.62
C SER A 190 0.05 -16.40 16.50
N ASP A 191 -0.45 -16.16 15.29
CA ASP A 191 0.36 -15.85 14.11
C ASP A 191 0.51 -14.33 13.86
N PHE A 192 0.05 -13.45 14.77
CA PHE A 192 0.27 -12.00 14.61
C PHE A 192 1.74 -11.68 14.83
N GLU A 193 2.45 -11.63 13.72
CA GLU A 193 3.88 -11.44 13.70
C GLU A 193 4.28 -10.45 12.61
N PHE A 194 3.36 -9.73 11.98
CA PHE A 194 3.72 -8.80 10.92
C PHE A 194 2.95 -7.49 11.07
N ILE A 195 3.68 -6.39 11.24
CA ILE A 195 3.05 -5.07 11.19
C ILE A 195 2.86 -4.75 9.72
N GLY A 196 1.60 -4.72 9.30
CA GLY A 196 1.25 -4.33 7.96
C GLY A 196 0.24 -3.20 7.92
N PRO A 197 -0.36 -2.97 6.73
CA PRO A 197 -1.25 -1.85 6.51
C PRO A 197 -2.55 -1.95 7.32
N TYR A 198 -2.89 -3.12 7.86
CA TYR A 198 -4.18 -3.39 8.52
C TYR A 198 -4.01 -3.97 9.93
N LEU A 199 -5.01 -3.72 10.77
CA LEU A 199 -5.25 -4.41 12.04
C LEU A 199 -6.67 -4.97 11.98
N MET A 200 -6.86 -6.25 12.31
CA MET A 200 -8.15 -6.93 12.16
C MET A 200 -8.62 -7.63 13.44
N TRP A 201 -9.92 -7.70 13.66
CA TRP A 201 -10.56 -8.39 14.77
C TRP A 201 -11.69 -9.29 14.25
N PRO A 202 -11.77 -10.57 14.67
CA PRO A 202 -12.91 -11.41 14.33
C PRO A 202 -14.21 -10.88 14.94
N ALA A 203 -15.27 -10.84 14.13
CA ALA A 203 -16.64 -10.60 14.57
C ALA A 203 -17.43 -11.91 14.54
N GLY A 204 -17.04 -12.84 15.41
CA GLY A 204 -17.55 -14.21 15.41
C GLY A 204 -17.19 -14.94 14.10
N GLN A 205 -18.14 -15.70 13.56
CA GLN A 205 -18.02 -16.35 12.24
C GLN A 205 -18.56 -15.48 11.09
N ALA A 206 -19.13 -14.32 11.42
CA ALA A 206 -19.81 -13.46 10.45
C ALA A 206 -18.84 -12.62 9.61
N GLY A 207 -17.63 -12.39 10.11
CA GLY A 207 -16.60 -11.69 9.37
C GLY A 207 -15.52 -11.06 10.24
N LEU A 208 -14.93 -9.96 9.76
CA LEU A 208 -13.82 -9.26 10.41
C LEU A 208 -14.11 -7.75 10.48
N VAL A 209 -13.68 -7.12 11.57
CA VAL A 209 -13.55 -5.66 11.65
C VAL A 209 -12.10 -5.29 11.35
N LEU A 210 -11.90 -4.36 10.41
CA LEU A 210 -10.59 -3.90 9.97
C LEU A 210 -10.39 -2.42 10.29
N HIS A 211 -9.19 -2.07 10.73
CA HIS A 211 -8.67 -0.70 10.79
C HIS A 211 -7.42 -0.62 9.90
N GLY A 212 -7.38 0.33 8.96
CA GLY A 212 -6.31 0.40 7.96
C GLY A 212 -5.55 1.72 7.94
N TRP A 213 -4.22 1.63 7.95
CA TRP A 213 -3.31 2.75 7.75
C TRP A 213 -3.22 3.12 6.27
N VAL A 214 -2.85 2.14 5.45
CA VAL A 214 -2.65 2.30 4.00
C VAL A 214 -3.83 1.62 3.30
N LEU A 215 -4.85 2.42 3.00
CA LEU A 215 -5.99 1.99 2.20
C LEU A 215 -5.73 2.30 0.74
N HIS A 216 -6.22 1.44 -0.15
CA HIS A 216 -6.11 1.66 -1.58
C HIS A 216 -7.12 2.73 -2.02
N PRO A 217 -6.70 3.82 -2.68
CA PRO A 217 -7.62 4.70 -3.38
C PRO A 217 -8.22 3.97 -4.59
N VAL A 218 -9.47 3.53 -4.44
CA VAL A 218 -10.25 2.93 -5.54
C VAL A 218 -10.40 3.93 -6.67
N ALA A 219 -10.79 5.15 -6.32
CA ALA A 219 -10.91 6.26 -7.24
C ALA A 219 -10.76 7.61 -6.54
N LEU A 220 -10.35 8.63 -7.28
CA LEU A 220 -10.34 10.00 -6.80
C LEU A 220 -10.60 11.02 -7.89
N ARG A 221 -10.98 12.22 -7.46
CA ARG A 221 -11.09 13.43 -8.27
C ARG A 221 -10.15 14.47 -7.67
N ALA A 222 -9.00 14.67 -8.31
CA ALA A 222 -7.99 15.60 -7.82
C ALA A 222 -8.58 17.01 -7.63
N ARG A 223 -8.39 17.55 -6.43
CA ARG A 223 -8.71 18.94 -6.07
C ARG A 223 -7.53 19.86 -6.35
N VAL A 224 -6.32 19.34 -6.22
CA VAL A 224 -5.07 19.97 -6.64
C VAL A 224 -4.55 19.20 -7.86
N ARG A 225 -4.67 19.81 -9.05
CA ARG A 225 -4.15 19.22 -10.29
C ARG A 225 -2.65 19.43 -10.41
N GLY A 226 -1.96 18.50 -11.05
CA GLY A 226 -0.51 18.52 -11.19
C GLY A 226 0.21 18.32 -9.86
N ALA A 227 -0.47 17.76 -8.85
CA ALA A 227 0.11 17.48 -7.56
C ALA A 227 1.33 16.55 -7.71
N PRO A 228 2.53 16.95 -7.24
CA PRO A 228 3.71 16.12 -7.33
C PRO A 228 3.59 14.93 -6.37
N PHE A 229 4.17 13.80 -6.76
CA PHE A 229 4.32 12.65 -5.88
C PHE A 229 5.56 11.84 -6.27
N HIS A 230 6.24 11.32 -5.25
CA HIS A 230 7.55 10.70 -5.34
C HIS A 230 7.47 9.17 -5.27
N HIS A 231 6.46 8.65 -4.59
CA HIS A 231 6.28 7.22 -4.36
C HIS A 231 5.14 6.63 -5.20
N ILE A 232 4.47 5.62 -4.67
CA ILE A 232 3.24 5.04 -5.21
C ILE A 232 2.03 5.86 -4.73
N PHE A 233 0.94 5.83 -5.50
CA PHE A 233 -0.19 6.76 -5.32
C PHE A 233 -0.84 6.73 -3.93
N ASP A 234 -0.79 5.60 -3.25
CA ASP A 234 -1.39 5.33 -1.94
C ASP A 234 -0.50 5.83 -0.79
N GLN A 235 0.70 6.35 -1.08
CA GLN A 235 1.57 6.94 -0.07
C GLN A 235 1.46 8.47 0.02
N ASP A 236 1.72 9.20 -1.06
CA ASP A 236 1.86 10.67 -1.01
C ASP A 236 0.93 11.39 -1.99
N TYR A 237 0.61 10.78 -3.14
CA TYR A 237 -0.24 11.40 -4.14
C TYR A 237 -1.64 11.75 -3.61
N LEU A 238 -2.29 10.86 -2.88
CA LEU A 238 -3.63 11.13 -2.33
C LEU A 238 -3.66 12.40 -1.48
N ALA A 239 -2.71 12.54 -0.57
CA ALA A 239 -2.63 13.68 0.33
C ALA A 239 -2.32 14.98 -0.44
N ALA A 240 -1.51 14.90 -1.50
CA ALA A 240 -1.21 16.05 -2.34
C ALA A 240 -2.40 16.47 -3.23
N ALA A 241 -3.11 15.49 -3.82
CA ALA A 241 -4.20 15.73 -4.76
C ALA A 241 -5.54 16.04 -4.08
N CYS A 242 -5.80 15.45 -2.91
CA CYS A 242 -7.03 15.56 -2.14
C CYS A 242 -6.69 15.86 -0.65
N PRO A 243 -6.23 17.08 -0.33
CA PRO A 243 -5.62 17.38 0.98
C PRO A 243 -6.58 17.41 2.17
N ASP A 244 -7.90 17.37 1.94
CA ASP A 244 -8.90 17.30 3.01
C ASP A 244 -9.28 15.84 3.28
N PRO A 245 -8.81 15.22 4.39
CA PRO A 245 -9.14 13.83 4.72
C PRO A 245 -10.62 13.62 5.03
N ALA A 246 -11.36 14.66 5.43
CA ALA A 246 -12.81 14.56 5.65
C ALA A 246 -13.59 14.38 4.34
N ARG A 247 -12.97 14.71 3.20
CA ARG A 247 -13.51 14.51 1.85
C ARG A 247 -13.09 13.17 1.24
N CYS A 248 -12.22 12.41 1.89
CA CYS A 248 -11.90 11.04 1.51
C CYS A 248 -12.93 10.09 2.16
N HIS A 249 -13.79 9.47 1.36
CA HIS A 249 -14.68 8.41 1.83
C HIS A 249 -13.89 7.14 2.08
N VAL A 250 -14.01 6.56 3.27
CA VAL A 250 -13.49 5.23 3.58
C VAL A 250 -14.71 4.32 3.66
N VAL A 251 -14.72 3.24 2.89
CA VAL A 251 -15.84 2.27 2.92
C VAL A 251 -16.04 1.76 4.35
N ALA A 252 -17.28 1.84 4.86
CA ALA A 252 -17.58 1.41 6.22
C ALA A 252 -17.90 -0.09 6.29
N SER A 253 -18.31 -0.68 5.17
CA SER A 253 -18.67 -2.08 5.05
C SER A 253 -18.29 -2.62 3.67
N SER A 254 -17.95 -3.91 3.61
CA SER A 254 -17.81 -4.66 2.37
C SER A 254 -19.06 -4.58 1.48
N ASP A 255 -20.25 -4.42 2.07
CA ASP A 255 -21.51 -4.26 1.31
C ASP A 255 -21.53 -2.98 0.44
N GLU A 256 -20.70 -1.97 0.74
CA GLU A 256 -20.55 -0.78 -0.13
C GLU A 256 -19.70 -1.07 -1.38
N GLY A 257 -18.89 -2.13 -1.35
CA GLY A 257 -17.92 -2.46 -2.39
C GLY A 257 -16.54 -2.71 -1.83
N LEU A 258 -15.94 -3.83 -2.23
CA LEU A 258 -14.56 -4.18 -1.93
C LEU A 258 -13.91 -4.95 -3.07
N PHE A 259 -12.61 -5.17 -2.91
CA PHE A 259 -11.82 -6.09 -3.71
C PHE A 259 -10.84 -6.85 -2.80
N PHE A 260 -10.29 -7.95 -3.31
CA PHE A 260 -9.17 -8.65 -2.69
C PHE A 260 -8.05 -8.85 -3.71
N GLU A 261 -6.82 -8.79 -3.22
CA GLU A 261 -5.62 -9.03 -4.03
C GLU A 261 -5.29 -10.53 -4.07
N LEU A 262 -4.86 -11.02 -5.23
CA LEU A 262 -4.39 -12.39 -5.44
C LEU A 262 -2.87 -12.43 -5.41
N SER A 263 -2.28 -13.03 -4.38
CA SER A 263 -0.82 -13.18 -4.28
C SER A 263 -0.39 -14.65 -4.20
N PRO A 264 0.74 -15.03 -4.81
CA PRO A 264 1.33 -16.34 -4.61
C PRO A 264 1.54 -16.65 -3.13
N GLY A 265 1.21 -17.86 -2.70
CA GLY A 265 1.22 -18.24 -1.28
C GLY A 265 2.60 -18.24 -0.61
N ASP A 266 3.69 -18.15 -1.37
CA ASP A 266 5.06 -18.04 -0.88
C ASP A 266 5.57 -16.60 -0.76
N TRP A 267 4.86 -15.62 -1.34
CA TRP A 267 5.22 -14.21 -1.18
C TRP A 267 5.17 -13.80 0.29
N PHE A 268 6.13 -13.00 0.73
CA PHE A 268 6.24 -12.54 2.12
C PHE A 268 6.55 -13.62 3.17
N ARG A 269 6.81 -14.88 2.77
CA ARG A 269 7.15 -15.95 3.72
C ARG A 269 8.36 -15.61 4.59
N ASP A 270 9.35 -14.94 4.01
CA ASP A 270 10.60 -14.57 4.66
C ASP A 270 10.55 -13.16 5.28
N PHE A 271 9.40 -12.48 5.26
CA PHE A 271 9.28 -11.18 5.90
C PHE A 271 9.46 -11.34 7.41
N PRO A 272 10.34 -10.55 8.04
CA PRO A 272 10.66 -10.74 9.42
C PRO A 272 9.49 -10.41 10.33
N ARG A 273 9.43 -11.21 11.37
CA ARG A 273 8.36 -11.23 12.34
C ARG A 273 8.56 -10.14 13.39
N MET A 274 7.58 -9.27 13.58
CA MET A 274 7.51 -8.22 14.61
C MET A 274 6.38 -8.53 15.60
N ALA A 275 6.61 -8.28 16.88
CA ALA A 275 5.60 -8.52 17.91
C ALA A 275 4.39 -7.59 17.76
N ALA A 276 3.20 -8.13 18.07
CA ALA A 276 1.89 -7.47 18.05
C ALA A 276 1.68 -6.40 19.14
N ARG A 277 2.68 -5.58 19.48
CA ARG A 277 2.54 -4.61 20.57
C ARG A 277 2.14 -3.25 20.02
N GLU A 278 1.30 -2.51 20.74
CA GLU A 278 0.88 -1.17 20.30
C GLU A 278 2.07 -0.23 20.03
N ILE A 279 3.17 -0.38 20.80
CA ILE A 279 4.39 0.40 20.59
C ILE A 279 5.13 0.06 19.29
N ASP A 280 5.11 -1.20 18.86
CA ASP A 280 5.78 -1.59 17.62
C ASP A 280 4.98 -1.07 16.42
N VAL A 281 3.64 -1.16 16.48
CA VAL A 281 2.75 -0.58 15.46
C VAL A 281 2.87 0.94 15.41
N ALA A 282 2.97 1.61 16.55
CA ALA A 282 3.23 3.05 16.60
C ALA A 282 4.56 3.41 15.93
N ALA A 283 5.64 2.64 16.22
CA ALA A 283 6.93 2.87 15.57
C ALA A 283 6.85 2.67 14.05
N PHE A 284 6.18 1.62 13.57
CA PHE A 284 5.94 1.44 12.13
C PHE A 284 5.18 2.62 11.53
N ALA A 285 4.06 3.01 12.16
CA ALA A 285 3.21 4.08 11.66
C ALA A 285 3.94 5.42 11.59
N GLU A 286 4.83 5.71 12.54
CA GLU A 286 5.60 6.96 12.54
C GLU A 286 6.43 7.14 11.25
N PHE A 287 7.04 6.06 10.75
CA PHE A 287 7.90 6.12 9.56
C PHE A 287 7.16 5.87 8.23
N ASN A 288 6.00 5.21 8.28
CA ASN A 288 5.33 4.70 7.07
C ASN A 288 3.95 5.34 6.82
N THR A 289 3.52 6.29 7.64
CA THR A 289 2.19 6.89 7.53
C THR A 289 2.23 8.41 7.51
N ASN A 290 1.25 9.00 6.82
CA ASN A 290 1.02 10.43 6.73
C ASN A 290 -0.25 10.82 7.52
N PRO A 291 -0.62 12.11 7.58
CA PRO A 291 -1.85 12.54 8.26
C PRO A 291 -3.14 11.87 7.75
N HIS A 292 -3.28 11.59 6.44
CA HIS A 292 -4.43 10.87 5.89
C HIS A 292 -4.52 9.44 6.42
N HIS A 293 -3.41 8.70 6.43
CA HIS A 293 -3.36 7.34 6.97
C HIS A 293 -3.74 7.29 8.45
N ARG A 294 -3.28 8.29 9.22
CA ARG A 294 -3.64 8.44 10.63
C ARG A 294 -5.13 8.75 10.81
N ASP A 295 -5.77 9.41 9.84
CA ASP A 295 -7.22 9.60 9.82
C ASP A 295 -7.97 8.32 9.46
N PHE A 296 -7.54 7.62 8.42
CA PHE A 296 -8.19 6.40 7.94
C PHE A 296 -8.24 5.31 8.98
N VAL A 297 -7.14 5.09 9.72
CA VAL A 297 -7.07 4.02 10.72
C VAL A 297 -8.10 4.22 11.86
N ARG A 298 -8.59 5.44 12.09
CA ARG A 298 -9.61 5.72 13.12
C ARG A 298 -10.97 5.09 12.77
N ARG A 299 -11.20 4.81 11.49
CA ARG A 299 -12.47 4.31 10.97
C ARG A 299 -12.45 2.79 10.97
N SER A 300 -13.51 2.19 11.50
CA SER A 300 -13.72 0.74 11.45
C SER A 300 -14.41 0.35 10.15
N ILE A 301 -13.94 -0.72 9.53
CA ILE A 301 -14.49 -1.28 8.29
C ILE A 301 -14.98 -2.70 8.56
N ARG A 302 -16.26 -2.99 8.31
CA ARG A 302 -16.81 -4.35 8.47
C ARG A 302 -16.61 -5.15 7.18
N LEU A 303 -15.85 -6.23 7.25
CA LEU A 303 -15.76 -7.24 6.19
C LEU A 303 -16.75 -8.35 6.51
N ILE A 304 -17.91 -8.34 5.86
CA ILE A 304 -19.08 -9.17 6.19
C ILE A 304 -19.13 -10.38 5.26
N ALA A 305 -18.96 -11.59 5.79
CA ALA A 305 -19.14 -12.84 5.05
C ALA A 305 -20.56 -13.41 5.18
N ALA A 306 -21.17 -13.23 6.35
CA ALA A 306 -22.50 -13.73 6.68
C ALA A 306 -23.20 -12.80 7.67
N GLU A 307 -24.50 -13.01 7.88
CA GLU A 307 -25.19 -12.36 8.99
C GLU A 307 -24.63 -12.86 10.33
N GLY A 308 -24.51 -11.93 11.28
CA GLY A 308 -23.96 -12.20 12.60
C GLY A 308 -24.68 -11.39 13.66
N ALA A 309 -24.47 -11.75 14.92
CA ALA A 309 -25.01 -10.97 16.03
C ALA A 309 -24.35 -9.57 16.04
N GLU A 310 -25.15 -8.51 16.09
CA GLU A 310 -24.64 -7.14 16.15
C GLU A 310 -23.72 -6.92 17.36
N SER A 311 -23.93 -7.66 18.45
CA SER A 311 -23.04 -7.65 19.62
C SER A 311 -21.59 -8.04 19.28
N ASP A 312 -21.38 -8.97 18.35
CA ASP A 312 -20.04 -9.44 17.97
C ASP A 312 -19.31 -8.36 17.17
N TRP A 313 -20.02 -7.70 16.25
CA TRP A 313 -19.50 -6.56 15.49
C TRP A 313 -19.12 -5.41 16.41
N LEU A 314 -20.03 -5.01 17.32
CA LEU A 314 -19.79 -3.93 18.27
C LEU A 314 -18.62 -4.24 19.22
N ALA A 315 -18.48 -5.48 19.67
CA ALA A 315 -17.37 -5.93 20.49
C ALA A 315 -16.02 -5.84 19.74
N ALA A 316 -15.97 -6.35 18.50
CA ALA A 316 -14.78 -6.29 17.65
C ALA A 316 -14.36 -4.85 17.35
N GLU A 317 -15.31 -3.97 17.00
CA GLU A 317 -15.04 -2.55 16.78
C GLU A 317 -14.57 -1.83 18.05
N ALA A 318 -15.18 -2.11 19.20
CA ALA A 318 -14.76 -1.51 20.47
C ALA A 318 -13.33 -1.92 20.84
N ALA A 319 -12.97 -3.20 20.60
CA ALA A 319 -11.61 -3.68 20.78
C ALA A 319 -10.62 -2.99 19.83
N GLY A 320 -10.97 -2.90 18.54
CA GLY A 320 -10.17 -2.22 17.53
C GLY A 320 -9.94 -0.74 17.85
N ARG A 321 -11.01 0.02 18.13
CA ARG A 321 -10.94 1.43 18.52
C ARG A 321 -10.06 1.65 19.75
N LYS A 322 -10.13 0.76 20.74
CA LYS A 322 -9.29 0.86 21.96
C LYS A 322 -7.80 0.72 21.63
N VAL A 323 -7.43 -0.25 20.78
CA VAL A 323 -6.03 -0.45 20.36
C VAL A 323 -5.54 0.72 19.50
N VAL A 324 -6.33 1.12 18.50
CA VAL A 324 -6.00 2.26 17.63
C VAL A 324 -5.83 3.55 18.43
N ALA A 325 -6.70 3.83 19.40
CA ALA A 325 -6.58 5.00 20.26
C ALA A 325 -5.27 5.02 21.07
N ARG A 326 -4.81 3.86 21.55
CA ARG A 326 -3.51 3.75 22.24
C ARG A 326 -2.34 4.01 21.31
N ILE A 327 -2.35 3.43 20.11
CA ILE A 327 -1.31 3.64 19.10
C ILE A 327 -1.23 5.12 18.71
N LEU A 328 -2.37 5.77 18.45
CA LEU A 328 -2.42 7.19 18.15
C LEU A 328 -1.99 8.06 19.34
N GLY A 329 -2.29 7.64 20.58
CA GLY A 329 -1.81 8.30 21.79
C GLY A 329 -0.28 8.22 21.95
N LEU A 330 0.34 7.13 21.49
CA LEU A 330 1.80 6.99 21.43
C LEU A 330 2.40 7.88 20.33
N LEU A 331 1.78 7.94 19.15
CA LEU A 331 2.19 8.81 18.04
C LEU A 331 2.03 10.30 18.34
N ALA A 332 1.20 10.67 19.32
CA ALA A 332 1.07 12.04 19.79
C ALA A 332 2.16 12.45 20.80
N GLN A 333 2.98 11.51 21.28
CA GLN A 333 4.12 11.82 22.16
C GLN A 333 5.31 12.33 21.33
N PRO A 334 6.20 13.15 21.92
CA PRO A 334 7.44 13.55 21.24
C PRO A 334 8.27 12.34 20.80
N ASP A 335 8.90 12.41 19.62
CA ASP A 335 9.69 11.30 19.02
C ASP A 335 10.73 10.74 19.98
N SER A 336 11.34 11.60 20.80
CA SER A 336 12.32 11.21 21.81
C SER A 336 11.77 10.26 22.88
N GLN A 337 10.46 10.33 23.17
CA GLN A 337 9.75 9.43 24.07
C GLN A 337 9.35 8.14 23.35
N LEU A 338 8.81 8.24 22.13
CA LEU A 338 8.47 7.07 21.31
C LEU A 338 9.69 6.18 21.06
N LEU A 339 10.83 6.79 20.72
CA LEU A 339 12.12 6.09 20.55
C LEU A 339 12.65 5.51 21.87
N ALA A 340 12.40 6.16 23.01
CA ALA A 340 12.78 5.63 24.32
C ALA A 340 11.92 4.42 24.74
N PHE A 341 10.64 4.37 24.34
CA PHE A 341 9.77 3.23 24.59
C PHE A 341 10.00 2.07 23.62
N ALA A 342 10.13 2.36 22.32
CA ALA A 342 10.34 1.34 21.29
C ALA A 342 11.77 0.77 21.30
N ARG A 343 12.77 1.60 21.61
CA ARG A 343 14.20 1.23 21.63
C ARG A 343 14.94 1.93 22.78
N PRO A 344 14.83 1.45 24.02
CA PRO A 344 15.35 2.13 25.21
C PRO A 344 16.82 2.54 25.12
N ARG A 345 17.67 1.73 24.48
CA ARG A 345 19.10 2.01 24.27
C ARG A 345 19.36 3.11 23.24
N LEU A 346 18.53 3.25 22.20
CA LEU A 346 18.61 4.31 21.21
C LEU A 346 18.08 5.63 21.77
N GLY A 347 16.95 5.58 22.50
CA GLY A 347 16.39 6.74 23.20
C GLY A 347 17.32 7.33 24.26
N LEU A 348 18.04 6.49 25.01
CA LEU A 348 19.08 6.93 25.97
C LEU A 348 20.27 7.63 25.28
N ARG A 349 20.71 7.13 24.11
CA ARG A 349 21.80 7.75 23.32
C ARG A 349 21.39 9.09 22.70
N LEU A 350 20.14 9.22 22.24
CA LEU A 350 19.61 10.47 21.72
C LEU A 350 19.42 11.51 22.83
N ARG A 351 18.87 11.13 24.00
CA ARG A 351 18.77 12.04 25.17
C ARG A 351 20.14 12.52 25.67
N GLY A 352 21.19 11.70 25.56
CA GLY A 352 22.56 12.08 25.89
C GLY A 352 23.18 13.10 24.92
N ARG A 353 22.78 13.08 23.64
CA ARG A 353 23.28 14.02 22.62
C ARG A 353 22.47 15.31 22.53
N TYR A 354 21.16 15.27 22.77
CA TYR A 354 20.30 16.46 22.76
C TYR A 354 20.50 17.40 23.95
N ARG A 355 21.16 16.98 25.04
CA ARG A 355 21.59 17.89 26.11
C ARG A 355 22.81 18.74 25.75
N LEU A 356 23.46 18.51 24.60
CA LEU A 356 24.68 19.22 24.18
C LEU A 356 24.48 20.11 22.95
N ALA A 357 23.27 20.18 22.38
CA ALA A 357 22.96 21.02 21.23
C ALA A 357 21.76 21.92 21.56
N ASP A 358 22.05 23.22 21.69
CA ASP A 358 21.19 24.41 21.71
C ASP A 358 19.75 24.30 22.30
N PRO A 359 19.45 24.95 23.44
CA PRO A 359 18.12 24.95 24.05
C PRO A 359 17.02 25.69 23.27
N ASN A 360 17.29 26.28 22.10
CA ASN A 360 16.29 27.05 21.33
C ASN A 360 15.63 26.30 20.16
N LEU A 361 15.97 25.04 19.89
CA LEU A 361 15.34 24.23 18.82
C LEU A 361 14.06 23.54 19.32
N ASN A 362 12.93 24.24 19.21
CA ASN A 362 11.61 23.68 19.43
C ASN A 362 11.06 23.03 18.14
N GLY A 363 10.88 21.70 18.16
CA GLY A 363 9.81 20.97 17.46
C GLY A 363 9.93 20.79 15.94
N SER A 364 9.86 19.52 15.50
CA SER A 364 9.77 19.03 14.11
C SER A 364 11.08 19.03 13.31
N ILE A 365 11.69 17.84 13.14
CA ILE A 365 12.84 17.60 12.26
C ILE A 365 12.44 16.92 10.93
N PHE A 366 11.15 16.65 10.69
CA PHE A 366 10.70 15.94 9.48
C PHE A 366 9.86 16.78 8.50
N HIS A 367 9.78 18.09 8.70
CA HIS A 367 9.19 19.00 7.71
C HIS A 367 10.10 20.19 7.40
N THR A 368 11.20 19.92 6.71
CA THR A 368 11.82 20.95 5.85
C THR A 368 11.98 20.37 4.45
N ALA A 369 11.39 21.07 3.48
CA ALA A 369 11.54 20.85 2.05
C ALA A 369 12.96 21.24 1.59
N ASP A 370 13.97 20.56 2.14
CA ASP A 370 15.36 20.72 1.75
C ASP A 370 15.88 19.38 1.25
N ASP A 371 15.98 19.26 -0.08
CA ASP A 371 16.46 18.08 -0.82
C ASP A 371 17.84 17.58 -0.35
N ARG A 372 18.60 18.43 0.37
CA ARG A 372 19.92 18.09 0.91
C ARG A 372 19.87 17.22 2.16
N LEU A 373 18.88 17.42 3.05
CA LEU A 373 18.82 16.67 4.31
C LEU A 373 18.44 15.20 4.08
N HIS A 374 17.66 14.92 3.04
CA HIS A 374 17.23 13.57 2.69
C HIS A 374 18.35 12.76 2.02
N ALA A 375 19.21 13.42 1.24
CA ALA A 375 20.43 12.84 0.67
C ALA A 375 21.48 12.57 1.76
N ASP A 376 21.65 13.49 2.72
CA ASP A 376 22.56 13.31 3.85
C ASP A 376 22.11 12.17 4.77
N LEU A 377 20.80 11.92 4.93
CA LEU A 377 20.26 10.79 5.69
C LEU A 377 20.56 9.42 5.04
N ILE A 378 20.58 9.35 3.70
CA ILE A 378 21.00 8.16 2.95
C ILE A 378 22.50 7.88 3.18
N ASP A 379 23.32 8.94 3.30
CA ASP A 379 24.76 8.83 3.59
C ASP A 379 25.10 8.54 5.06
N VAL A 380 24.17 8.80 6.01
CA VAL A 380 24.35 8.52 7.45
C VAL A 380 23.91 7.11 7.84
N MET A 381 23.04 6.46 7.06
CA MET A 381 22.60 5.07 7.27
C MET A 381 23.74 4.04 7.40
N PRO A 382 24.84 4.13 6.61
CA PRO A 382 26.04 3.30 6.79
C PRO A 382 26.77 3.53 8.12
N LEU A 383 26.71 4.75 8.70
CA LEU A 383 27.35 5.06 9.98
C LEU A 383 26.54 4.50 11.17
N LEU A 384 25.21 4.48 11.07
CA LEU A 384 24.34 3.81 12.04
C LEU A 384 24.53 2.27 12.02
N THR A 385 24.95 1.72 10.87
CA THR A 385 25.26 0.30 10.68
C THR A 385 26.51 -0.15 11.46
N GLN A 386 27.42 0.78 11.78
CA GLN A 386 28.74 0.45 12.36
C GLN A 386 28.75 0.29 13.88
N HIS A 387 27.66 0.62 14.59
CA HIS A 387 27.57 0.59 16.06
C HIS A 387 26.41 -0.25 16.61
N ALA A 388 25.90 -1.15 15.77
CA ALA A 388 24.82 -2.07 16.01
C ALA A 388 25.35 -3.39 16.61
N ASP A 389 25.11 -3.64 17.91
CA ASP A 389 25.25 -4.97 18.49
C ASP A 389 24.34 -5.97 17.75
N ARG A 390 24.65 -7.28 17.84
CA ARG A 390 24.13 -8.39 17.01
C ARG A 390 22.61 -8.43 16.73
N THR A 391 21.77 -7.73 17.49
CA THR A 391 20.32 -7.59 17.25
C THR A 391 19.99 -6.59 16.12
N ASP A 392 20.78 -5.54 15.91
CA ASP A 392 20.52 -4.47 14.94
C ASP A 392 20.97 -4.81 13.51
N ALA A 393 21.87 -5.79 13.32
CA ALA A 393 22.31 -6.26 12.00
C ALA A 393 21.17 -6.87 11.16
N ARG A 394 20.12 -7.40 11.80
CA ARG A 394 18.90 -7.89 11.13
C ARG A 394 18.07 -6.74 10.55
N ILE A 395 18.11 -5.56 11.17
CA ILE A 395 17.29 -4.40 10.81
C ILE A 395 17.93 -3.61 9.65
N VAL A 396 19.25 -3.53 9.60
CA VAL A 396 19.95 -2.97 8.42
C VAL A 396 19.75 -3.87 7.20
N ARG A 397 19.69 -5.19 7.39
CA ARG A 397 19.28 -6.14 6.34
C ARG A 397 17.85 -5.89 5.86
N LEU A 398 16.95 -5.53 6.76
CA LEU A 398 15.54 -5.24 6.51
C LEU A 398 15.32 -4.04 5.58
N LEU A 399 15.97 -2.91 5.88
CA LEU A 399 15.89 -1.70 5.06
C LEU A 399 16.56 -1.88 3.69
N ALA A 400 17.56 -2.77 3.60
CA ALA A 400 18.23 -3.11 2.34
C ALA A 400 17.45 -4.14 1.49
N LEU A 401 16.67 -5.03 2.12
CA LEU A 401 15.84 -6.05 1.46
C LEU A 401 14.56 -5.47 0.87
N GLU A 402 14.06 -4.35 1.41
CA GLU A 402 12.85 -3.69 0.89
C GLU A 402 13.06 -3.13 -0.53
N GLN A 403 14.32 -2.88 -0.91
CA GLN A 403 14.66 -2.25 -2.19
C GLN A 403 15.17 -3.20 -3.29
N ASN A 404 15.43 -4.49 -3.02
CA ASN A 404 15.96 -5.43 -4.02
C ASN A 404 15.38 -6.85 -3.89
N SER A 405 15.18 -7.55 -5.01
CA SER A 405 14.81 -8.96 -5.01
C SER A 405 16.03 -9.88 -4.75
N PRO A 406 15.86 -11.08 -4.17
CA PRO A 406 16.94 -12.06 -4.01
C PRO A 406 17.62 -12.46 -5.34
N SER A 407 16.91 -12.37 -6.47
CA SER A 407 17.45 -12.69 -7.80
C SER A 407 18.43 -11.64 -8.35
N GLU A 408 18.33 -10.38 -7.94
CA GLU A 408 19.21 -9.29 -8.42
C GLU A 408 20.55 -9.24 -7.67
N MET A 409 20.65 -9.90 -6.50
CA MET A 409 21.88 -9.90 -5.69
C MET A 409 22.99 -10.82 -6.20
N ALA A 410 22.71 -11.74 -7.13
CA ALA A 410 23.64 -12.83 -7.44
C ALA A 410 24.85 -12.43 -8.29
N ALA A 411 24.80 -11.34 -9.05
CA ALA A 411 25.89 -10.95 -9.97
C ALA A 411 26.51 -9.57 -9.68
N ASP A 412 25.71 -8.55 -9.35
CA ASP A 412 26.20 -7.16 -9.18
C ASP A 412 26.58 -6.81 -7.72
N GLY A 413 26.10 -7.59 -6.76
CA GLY A 413 26.30 -7.34 -5.33
C GLY A 413 27.77 -7.45 -4.87
N ALA A 414 28.54 -8.39 -5.44
CA ALA A 414 29.92 -8.64 -5.03
C ALA A 414 30.88 -7.50 -5.43
N ALA A 415 30.63 -6.84 -6.57
CA ALA A 415 31.44 -5.72 -7.05
C ALA A 415 31.21 -4.48 -6.17
N ARG A 416 29.94 -4.14 -5.90
CA ARG A 416 29.56 -3.00 -5.06
C ARG A 416 30.02 -3.16 -3.60
N ILE A 417 30.01 -4.38 -3.05
CA ILE A 417 30.53 -4.66 -1.71
C ILE A 417 32.05 -4.40 -1.63
N LYS A 418 32.81 -4.77 -2.68
CA LYS A 418 34.26 -4.49 -2.73
C LYS A 418 34.54 -2.99 -2.83
N GLU A 419 33.73 -2.27 -3.59
CA GLU A 419 33.87 -0.82 -3.78
C GLU A 419 33.57 -0.04 -2.48
N TYR A 420 32.50 -0.40 -1.79
CA TYR A 420 32.18 0.14 -0.46
C TYR A 420 33.25 -0.18 0.59
N ALA A 421 33.79 -1.41 0.58
CA ALA A 421 34.86 -1.80 1.49
C ALA A 421 36.16 -1.01 1.25
N ALA A 422 36.46 -0.65 -0.01
CA ALA A 422 37.61 0.18 -0.35
C ALA A 422 37.43 1.64 0.10
N LEU A 423 36.24 2.20 -0.07
CA LEU A 423 35.90 3.54 0.41
C LEU A 423 36.00 3.64 1.95
N LEU A 424 35.50 2.63 2.67
CA LEU A 424 35.59 2.55 4.12
C LEU A 424 37.04 2.53 4.64
N ARG A 425 37.94 1.78 3.99
CA ARG A 425 39.36 1.76 4.38
C ARG A 425 40.03 3.12 4.22
N ARG A 426 39.65 3.89 3.19
CA ARG A 426 40.20 5.24 2.95
C ARG A 426 39.72 6.24 4.00
N LEU A 427 38.45 6.15 4.41
CA LEU A 427 37.88 7.02 5.44
C LEU A 427 38.49 6.72 6.83
N LEU A 428 38.61 5.44 7.19
CA LEU A 428 39.23 5.03 8.46
C LEU A 428 40.73 5.34 8.55
N ALA A 429 41.44 5.38 7.41
CA ALA A 429 42.83 5.81 7.36
C ALA A 429 43.00 7.32 7.57
N ARG A 430 41.98 8.14 7.24
CA ARG A 430 41.99 9.60 7.44
C ARG A 430 41.70 10.01 8.90
N GLU A 431 40.90 9.23 9.63
CA GLU A 431 40.58 9.55 11.03
C GLU A 431 41.68 9.16 12.03
N ARG A 432 42.61 8.29 11.65
CA ARG A 432 43.76 7.89 12.49
C ARG A 432 44.95 8.86 12.40
N GLY A 433 44.65 10.17 12.36
CA GLY A 433 45.64 11.25 12.56
C GLY A 433 46.02 11.44 14.03
N PRO A 434 47.17 12.05 14.35
CA PRO A 434 47.87 11.87 15.63
C PRO A 434 47.24 12.67 16.78
N ARG A 435 46.25 12.07 17.46
CA ARG A 435 45.71 12.56 18.74
C ARG A 435 45.66 11.49 19.84
N ALA A 436 46.61 10.56 19.82
CA ALA A 436 46.79 9.54 20.85
C ALA A 436 48.13 9.68 21.60
N ARG A 437 48.47 10.88 22.11
CA ARG A 437 49.48 11.08 23.16
C ARG A 437 49.18 12.35 23.95
N ARG A 438 48.44 12.23 25.07
CA ARG A 438 48.53 13.08 26.28
C ARG A 438 47.33 12.80 27.21
N ILE A 439 47.38 11.67 27.92
CA ILE A 439 46.82 11.56 29.28
C ILE A 439 47.74 10.59 30.04
N LYS A 440 48.80 11.14 30.64
CA LYS A 440 49.53 10.62 31.82
C LYS A 440 50.32 11.80 32.39
N SER A 441 49.71 12.47 33.36
CA SER A 441 50.35 13.25 34.42
C SER A 441 49.36 13.32 35.56
#